data_AF-A0A257PDN5-F1
#
_entry.id   AF-A0A257PDN5-F1
#
_cell.length_a   1.000
_cell.length_b   1.000
_cell.length_c   1.000
_cell.angle_alpha   90.00
_cell.angle_beta   90.00
_cell.angle_gamma   90.00
#
_symmetry.space_group_name_H-M   'P 1'
#
loop_
_entity.id
_entity.type
_entity.pdbx_description
1 polymer ?
#
loop_
_entity_poly.entity_id
_entity_poly.type
_entity_poly.pdbx_seq_one_letter_code
_entity_poly.pdbx_strand_id
1 'polypeptide(L)'
;MDKRLDYPTIGIFAAAVIVDLACRFLPANLPYVFPFIFNAPVFLGTWFVMLWYFRGMARTPLAERPGRVRQWFFLGGLALIYFVLQTRFEYLTQHMFFLNRLQAVSIGMVAPFGIAIGWMSEVLARGIPPWLLAVCKGNVVRKVGHVLFHPLPAMALFLVTSDIWLIPSVHFAAMIDPTLYAIMNLSCLFGGLVFWLVVLDPRPAPVSRFSFLARAAA
;
A
#
# COMPACT_ATOMS: atom_id res chain seq x y z
N MET A 1 18.92 -10.14 -21.92
CA MET A 1 19.70 -9.17 -21.12
C MET A 1 19.65 -7.83 -21.84
N ASP A 2 18.47 -7.21 -21.86
CA ASP A 2 18.29 -5.84 -22.38
C ASP A 2 17.93 -4.97 -21.18
N LYS A 3 18.90 -4.13 -20.77
CA LYS A 3 18.89 -3.36 -19.52
C LYS A 3 18.28 -1.97 -19.73
N ARG A 4 17.47 -1.78 -20.77
CA ARG A 4 16.76 -0.51 -21.01
C ARG A 4 15.62 -0.39 -20.00
N LEU A 5 15.64 0.68 -19.21
CA LEU A 5 14.49 1.06 -18.41
C LEU A 5 13.30 1.29 -19.35
N ASP A 6 12.19 0.58 -19.09
CA ASP A 6 10.96 0.73 -19.86
C ASP A 6 10.48 2.20 -19.80
N TYR A 7 10.04 2.76 -20.94
CA TYR A 7 9.46 4.12 -21.03
C TYR A 7 8.48 4.49 -19.90
N PRO A 8 7.51 3.65 -19.49
CA PRO A 8 6.62 3.98 -18.38
C PRO A 8 7.34 4.12 -17.03
N THR A 9 8.40 3.36 -16.78
CA THR A 9 9.20 3.46 -15.55
C THR A 9 9.92 4.81 -15.49
N ILE A 10 10.51 5.23 -16.61
CA ILE A 10 11.14 6.55 -16.75
C ILE A 10 10.10 7.66 -16.54
N GLY A 11 8.91 7.49 -17.12
CA GLY A 11 7.79 8.42 -16.95
C GLY A 11 7.38 8.60 -15.48
N ILE A 12 7.33 7.54 -14.68
CA ILE A 12 7.00 7.63 -13.24
C ILE A 12 8.07 8.41 -12.48
N PHE A 13 9.36 8.16 -12.74
CA PHE A 13 10.44 8.92 -12.09
C PHE A 13 10.43 10.39 -12.52
N ALA A 14 10.25 10.67 -13.81
CA ALA A 14 10.13 12.04 -14.31
C ALA A 14 8.93 12.75 -13.68
N ALA A 15 7.77 12.08 -13.59
CA ALA A 15 6.59 12.62 -12.93
C ALA A 15 6.85 12.89 -11.44
N ALA A 16 7.52 11.97 -10.73
CA ALA A 16 7.88 12.19 -9.32
C ALA A 16 8.74 13.44 -9.14
N VAL A 17 9.74 13.64 -10.00
CA VAL A 17 10.59 14.84 -9.98
C VAL A 17 9.80 16.10 -10.32
N ILE A 18 8.95 16.06 -11.36
CA ILE A 18 8.11 17.21 -11.75
C ILE A 18 7.16 17.61 -10.62
N VAL A 19 6.51 16.63 -9.98
CA VAL A 19 5.59 16.88 -8.86
C VAL A 19 6.35 17.44 -7.66
N ASP A 20 7.50 16.86 -7.30
CA ASP A 20 8.36 17.39 -6.22
C ASP A 20 8.77 18.84 -6.47
N LEU A 21 9.23 19.15 -7.70
CA LEU A 21 9.58 20.51 -8.08
C LEU A 21 8.36 21.44 -8.03
N ALA A 22 7.20 21.00 -8.53
CA ALA A 22 5.98 21.80 -8.47
C ALA A 22 5.56 22.10 -7.03
N CYS A 23 5.67 21.14 -6.12
CA CYS A 23 5.40 21.35 -4.69
C CYS A 23 6.37 22.35 -4.06
N ARG A 24 7.65 22.34 -4.47
CA ARG A 24 8.66 23.27 -3.93
C ARG A 24 8.53 24.69 -4.47
N PHE A 25 8.22 24.85 -5.75
CA PHE A 25 8.25 26.15 -6.43
C PHE A 25 6.86 26.80 -6.59
N LEU A 26 5.78 26.02 -6.59
CA LEU A 26 4.42 26.50 -6.85
C LEU A 26 3.38 25.97 -5.84
N PRO A 27 3.67 25.90 -4.52
CA PRO A 27 2.78 25.26 -3.56
C PRO A 27 1.38 25.90 -3.49
N ALA A 28 1.27 27.22 -3.73
CA ALA A 28 -0.01 27.94 -3.66
C ALA A 28 -0.91 27.69 -4.88
N ASN A 29 -0.32 27.39 -6.04
CA ASN A 29 -1.03 27.26 -7.32
C ASN A 29 -1.40 25.80 -7.64
N LEU A 30 -0.98 24.85 -6.81
CA LEU A 30 -1.27 23.44 -7.02
C LEU A 30 -2.72 23.10 -6.62
N PRO A 31 -3.46 22.34 -7.44
CA PRO A 31 -4.79 21.84 -7.09
C PRO A 31 -4.79 21.08 -5.76
N TYR A 32 -5.94 21.00 -5.09
CA TYR A 32 -6.06 20.29 -3.81
C TYR A 32 -5.64 18.80 -3.86
N VAL A 33 -5.74 18.20 -5.05
CA VAL A 33 -5.37 16.79 -5.31
C VAL A 33 -3.85 16.57 -5.30
N PHE A 34 -3.05 17.64 -5.39
CA PHE A 34 -1.59 17.53 -5.33
C PHE A 34 -1.08 17.55 -3.88
N PRO A 35 0.06 16.90 -3.62
CA PRO A 35 0.71 16.94 -2.31
C PRO A 35 1.06 18.36 -1.91
N PHE A 36 0.87 18.68 -0.63
CA PHE A 36 1.47 19.89 -0.05
C PHE A 36 2.95 19.64 0.25
N ILE A 37 3.28 18.47 0.81
CA ILE A 37 4.63 17.96 0.98
C ILE A 37 4.74 16.68 0.15
N PHE A 38 5.73 16.61 -0.73
CA PHE A 38 5.88 15.47 -1.62
C PHE A 38 6.45 14.25 -0.88
N ASN A 39 5.66 13.18 -0.77
CA ASN A 39 6.09 11.91 -0.21
C ASN A 39 6.54 10.95 -1.33
N ALA A 40 7.84 10.94 -1.63
CA ALA A 40 8.39 10.14 -2.72
C ALA A 40 8.15 8.62 -2.58
N PRO A 41 8.32 7.99 -1.39
CA PRO A 41 8.01 6.57 -1.19
C PRO A 41 6.57 6.20 -1.52
N VAL A 42 5.60 7.00 -1.08
CA VAL A 42 4.16 6.75 -1.31
C VAL A 42 3.83 6.93 -2.78
N PHE A 43 4.29 8.02 -3.40
CA PHE A 43 4.08 8.26 -4.82
C PHE A 43 4.66 7.12 -5.66
N LEU A 44 5.94 6.82 -5.51
CA LEU A 44 6.59 5.78 -6.29
C LEU A 44 5.94 4.41 -6.03
N GLY A 45 5.68 4.07 -4.76
CA GLY A 45 5.06 2.81 -4.39
C GLY A 45 3.70 2.60 -5.05
N THR A 46 2.81 3.60 -4.96
CA THR A 46 1.46 3.52 -5.54
C THR A 46 1.49 3.46 -7.07
N TRP A 47 2.29 4.31 -7.72
CA TRP A 47 2.40 4.33 -9.18
C TRP A 47 3.09 3.08 -9.74
N PHE A 48 4.09 2.52 -9.07
CA PHE A 48 4.70 1.26 -9.48
C PHE A 48 3.75 0.08 -9.31
N VAL A 49 3.03 0.00 -8.18
CA VAL A 49 1.99 -1.02 -7.98
C VAL A 49 0.92 -0.91 -9.07
N MET A 50 0.49 0.30 -9.42
CA MET A 50 -0.47 0.55 -10.49
C MET A 50 0.08 0.12 -11.86
N LEU A 51 1.33 0.46 -12.18
CA LEU A 51 1.99 0.05 -13.41
C LEU A 51 2.08 -1.48 -13.51
N TRP A 52 2.55 -2.15 -12.45
CA TRP A 52 2.64 -3.61 -12.42
C TRP A 52 1.26 -4.26 -12.48
N TYR A 53 0.25 -3.66 -11.85
CA TYR A 53 -1.14 -4.12 -11.97
C TYR A 53 -1.60 -4.11 -13.43
N PHE A 54 -1.48 -2.98 -14.14
CA PHE A 54 -1.91 -2.90 -15.54
C PHE A 54 -1.11 -3.81 -16.48
N ARG A 55 0.21 -3.90 -16.28
CA ARG A 55 1.06 -4.83 -17.04
C ARG A 55 0.69 -6.29 -16.76
N GLY A 56 0.42 -6.61 -15.50
CA GLY A 56 -0.06 -7.92 -15.07
C GLY A 56 -1.40 -8.27 -15.69
N MET A 57 -2.34 -7.34 -15.70
CA MET A 57 -3.66 -7.50 -16.31
C MET A 57 -3.59 -7.69 -17.83
N ALA A 58 -2.71 -6.95 -18.51
CA ALA A 58 -2.46 -7.09 -19.94
C ALA A 58 -1.87 -8.47 -20.29
N ARG A 59 -1.02 -9.03 -19.42
CA ARG A 59 -0.39 -10.35 -19.58
C ARG A 59 -1.25 -11.52 -19.07
N THR A 60 -2.32 -11.25 -18.33
CA THR A 60 -3.21 -12.29 -17.78
C THR A 60 -4.29 -12.63 -18.81
N PRO A 61 -4.42 -13.93 -19.20
CA PRO A 61 -5.48 -14.39 -20.10
C PRO A 61 -6.87 -14.02 -19.59
N LEU A 62 -7.81 -13.73 -20.50
CA LEU A 62 -9.15 -13.24 -20.12
C LEU A 62 -9.90 -14.19 -19.17
N ALA A 63 -9.70 -15.50 -19.34
CA ALA A 63 -10.31 -16.55 -18.51
C ALA A 63 -9.77 -16.58 -17.06
N GLU A 64 -8.54 -16.10 -16.83
CA GLU A 64 -7.89 -16.07 -15.51
C GLU A 64 -7.99 -14.69 -14.83
N ARG A 65 -8.64 -13.71 -15.48
CA ARG A 65 -8.75 -12.36 -14.92
C ARG A 65 -9.62 -12.38 -13.66
N PRO A 66 -9.17 -11.76 -12.56
CA PRO A 66 -10.00 -11.61 -11.37
C PRO A 66 -11.30 -10.87 -11.69
N GLY A 67 -12.40 -11.23 -11.02
CA GLY A 67 -13.69 -10.57 -11.20
C GLY A 67 -13.64 -9.06 -10.95
N ARG A 68 -14.53 -8.30 -11.60
CA ARG A 68 -14.56 -6.83 -11.54
C ARG A 68 -14.61 -6.26 -10.12
N VAL A 69 -15.36 -6.90 -9.22
CA VAL A 69 -15.48 -6.49 -7.81
C VAL A 69 -14.11 -6.49 -7.10
N ARG A 70 -13.32 -7.57 -7.28
CA ARG A 70 -11.97 -7.66 -6.70
C ARG A 70 -11.03 -6.59 -7.27
N GLN A 71 -11.17 -6.27 -8.55
CA GLN A 71 -10.41 -5.18 -9.18
C GLN A 71 -10.76 -3.82 -8.55
N TRP A 72 -12.05 -3.53 -8.35
CA TRP A 72 -12.51 -2.31 -7.71
C TRP A 72 -12.03 -2.18 -6.26
N PHE A 73 -12.06 -3.26 -5.47
CA PHE A 73 -11.51 -3.24 -4.10
C PHE A 73 -10.01 -2.98 -4.08
N PHE A 74 -9.25 -3.61 -4.97
CA PHE A 74 -7.80 -3.39 -5.06
C PHE A 74 -7.46 -1.95 -5.48
N LEU A 75 -8.08 -1.47 -6.56
CA LEU A 75 -7.86 -0.12 -7.07
C LEU A 75 -8.37 0.94 -6.09
N GLY A 76 -9.51 0.69 -5.43
CA GLY A 76 -10.06 1.55 -4.41
C GLY A 76 -9.16 1.66 -3.19
N GLY A 77 -8.61 0.53 -2.70
CA GLY A 77 -7.63 0.53 -1.61
C GLY A 77 -6.35 1.28 -1.99
N LEU A 78 -5.82 1.05 -3.20
CA LEU A 78 -4.64 1.76 -3.70
C LEU A 78 -4.89 3.28 -3.84
N ALA A 79 -6.05 3.66 -4.37
CA ALA A 79 -6.46 5.05 -4.51
C ALA A 79 -6.65 5.71 -3.13
N LEU A 80 -7.18 4.99 -2.14
CA LEU A 80 -7.35 5.51 -0.78
C LEU A 80 -6.00 5.75 -0.10
N ILE A 81 -5.00 4.87 -0.27
CA ILE A 81 -3.63 5.10 0.22
C ILE A 81 -3.07 6.38 -0.39
N TYR A 82 -3.17 6.51 -1.72
CA TYR A 82 -2.69 7.70 -2.42
C TYR A 82 -3.40 8.96 -1.93
N PHE A 83 -4.73 8.91 -1.79
CA PHE A 83 -5.51 10.05 -1.35
C PHE A 83 -5.09 10.53 0.04
N VAL A 84 -4.95 9.62 0.99
CA VAL A 84 -4.69 9.97 2.40
C VAL A 84 -3.22 10.35 2.64
N LEU A 85 -2.28 9.79 1.87
CA LEU A 85 -0.84 10.00 2.09
C LEU A 85 -0.15 10.92 1.07
N GLN A 86 -0.80 11.25 -0.05
CA GLN A 86 -0.17 12.04 -1.13
C GLN A 86 -0.91 13.35 -1.42
N THR A 87 -2.08 13.60 -0.84
CA THR A 87 -2.83 14.84 -1.08
C THR A 87 -2.65 15.80 0.10
N ARG A 88 -3.23 17.00 -0.02
CA ARG A 88 -3.31 17.96 1.09
C ARG A 88 -4.01 17.41 2.33
N PHE A 89 -4.69 16.25 2.23
CA PHE A 89 -5.23 15.56 3.38
C PHE A 89 -4.18 15.29 4.46
N GLU A 90 -2.96 14.89 4.08
CA GLU A 90 -1.85 14.64 5.02
C GLU A 90 -1.45 15.91 5.80
N TYR A 91 -1.56 17.09 5.18
CA TYR A 91 -1.34 18.35 5.88
C TYR A 91 -2.46 18.61 6.90
N LEU A 92 -3.73 18.38 6.53
CA LEU A 92 -4.86 18.58 7.44
C LEU A 92 -4.80 17.63 8.64
N THR A 93 -4.31 16.42 8.45
CA THR A 93 -4.23 15.41 9.51
C THR A 93 -3.15 15.72 10.52
N GLN A 94 -2.06 16.38 10.14
CA GLN A 94 -1.07 16.90 11.08
C GLN A 94 -1.64 17.98 12.02
N HIS A 95 -2.66 18.70 11.58
CA HIS A 95 -3.22 19.83 12.33
C HIS A 95 -4.54 19.49 13.03
N MET A 96 -5.19 18.39 12.65
CA MET A 96 -6.49 17.97 13.19
C MET A 96 -6.45 16.53 13.66
N PHE A 97 -6.57 16.33 14.98
CA PHE A 97 -6.56 15.01 15.60
C PHE A 97 -7.59 14.06 14.97
N PHE A 98 -8.82 14.53 14.73
CA PHE A 98 -9.89 13.71 14.15
C PHE A 98 -9.51 13.20 12.75
N LEU A 99 -8.98 14.09 11.89
CA LEU A 99 -8.54 13.70 10.56
C LEU A 99 -7.34 12.75 10.63
N ASN A 100 -6.42 12.95 11.57
CA ASN A 100 -5.34 12.00 11.81
C ASN A 100 -5.85 10.61 12.19
N ARG A 101 -6.88 10.51 13.02
CA ARG A 101 -7.47 9.21 13.37
C ARG A 101 -8.17 8.59 12.17
N LEU A 102 -8.86 9.39 11.37
CA LEU A 102 -9.46 8.93 10.12
C LEU A 102 -8.40 8.43 9.13
N GLN A 103 -7.27 9.13 9.02
CA GLN A 103 -6.10 8.71 8.25
C GLN A 103 -5.56 7.36 8.72
N ALA A 104 -5.30 7.22 10.03
CA ALA A 104 -4.77 6.00 10.61
C ALA A 104 -5.69 4.79 10.35
N VAL A 105 -7.01 4.95 10.51
CA VAL A 105 -8.00 3.91 10.19
C VAL A 105 -8.02 3.60 8.69
N SER A 106 -7.91 4.62 7.84
CA SER A 106 -7.91 4.45 6.38
C SER A 106 -6.70 3.66 5.90
N ILE A 107 -5.49 4.00 6.38
CA ILE A 107 -4.24 3.36 5.94
C ILE A 107 -3.95 2.05 6.68
N GLY A 108 -4.42 1.88 7.91
CA GLY A 108 -4.21 0.67 8.70
C GLY A 108 -5.28 -0.41 8.48
N MET A 109 -6.52 0.00 8.16
CA MET A 109 -7.64 -0.94 8.06
C MET A 109 -8.26 -0.94 6.67
N VAL A 110 -8.88 0.17 6.26
CA VAL A 110 -9.78 0.21 5.09
C VAL A 110 -9.04 -0.09 3.79
N ALA A 111 -7.93 0.60 3.53
CA ALA A 111 -7.19 0.42 2.30
C ALA A 111 -6.47 -0.94 2.22
N PRO A 112 -5.74 -1.39 3.27
CA PRO A 112 -5.19 -2.74 3.30
C PRO A 112 -6.23 -3.84 3.13
N PHE A 113 -7.40 -3.70 3.76
CA PHE A 113 -8.52 -4.63 3.61
C PHE A 113 -8.99 -4.72 2.16
N GLY A 114 -9.19 -3.57 1.49
CA GLY A 114 -9.56 -3.54 0.06
C GLY A 114 -8.50 -4.20 -0.83
N ILE A 115 -7.22 -3.93 -0.56
CA ILE A 115 -6.10 -4.58 -1.28
C ILE A 115 -6.11 -6.09 -1.08
N ALA A 116 -6.32 -6.54 0.16
CA ALA A 116 -6.30 -7.95 0.53
C ALA A 116 -7.48 -8.72 -0.06
N ILE A 117 -8.71 -8.18 -0.03
CA ILE A 117 -9.89 -8.75 -0.73
C ILE A 117 -9.64 -8.86 -2.23
N GLY A 118 -9.00 -7.85 -2.82
CA GLY A 118 -8.64 -7.86 -4.22
C GLY A 118 -7.76 -9.07 -4.57
N TRP A 119 -6.85 -9.44 -3.68
CA TRP A 119 -5.89 -10.54 -3.83
C TRP A 119 -5.25 -10.58 -5.22
N MET A 120 -4.56 -9.50 -5.58
CA MET A 120 -3.96 -9.33 -6.92
C MET A 120 -2.51 -9.82 -6.99
N SER A 121 -2.08 -10.67 -6.07
CA SER A 121 -0.69 -11.11 -5.95
C SER A 121 -0.16 -11.79 -7.20
N GLU A 122 -0.95 -12.66 -7.84
CA GLU A 122 -0.57 -13.36 -9.08
C GLU A 122 -0.52 -12.41 -10.29
N VAL A 123 -1.48 -11.49 -10.39
CA VAL A 123 -1.51 -10.47 -11.44
C VAL A 123 -0.29 -9.56 -11.31
N LEU A 124 0.00 -9.07 -10.09
CA LEU A 124 1.18 -8.25 -9.80
C LEU A 124 2.48 -9.01 -10.11
N ALA A 125 2.57 -10.30 -9.74
CA ALA A 125 3.75 -11.12 -10.03
C ALA A 125 4.05 -11.24 -11.53
N ARG A 126 3.02 -11.26 -12.39
CA ARG A 126 3.17 -11.25 -13.86
C ARG A 126 3.56 -9.86 -14.41
N GLY A 127 3.27 -8.79 -13.68
CA GLY A 127 3.56 -7.41 -14.06
C GLY A 127 4.93 -6.89 -13.62
N ILE A 128 5.48 -7.45 -12.55
CA ILE A 128 6.77 -7.08 -11.95
C ILE A 128 7.95 -7.45 -12.89
N PRO A 129 9.02 -6.64 -12.95
CA PRO A 129 10.20 -6.97 -13.74
C PRO A 129 10.95 -8.20 -13.18
N PRO A 130 11.58 -9.04 -14.04
CA PRO A 130 12.16 -10.33 -13.62
C PRO A 130 13.22 -10.22 -12.51
N TRP A 131 14.05 -9.17 -12.53
CA TRP A 131 15.08 -8.96 -11.51
C TRP A 131 14.48 -8.70 -10.13
N LEU A 132 13.38 -7.93 -10.06
CA LEU A 132 12.71 -7.63 -8.80
C LEU A 132 11.97 -8.85 -8.29
N LEU A 133 11.33 -9.61 -9.19
CA LEU A 133 10.72 -10.89 -8.84
C LEU A 133 11.75 -11.88 -8.30
N ALA A 134 12.97 -11.90 -8.85
CA ALA A 134 14.07 -12.73 -8.35
C ALA A 134 14.51 -12.30 -6.94
N VAL A 135 14.57 -11.00 -6.66
CA VAL A 135 14.83 -10.48 -5.30
C VAL A 135 13.72 -10.91 -4.33
N CYS A 136 12.45 -10.79 -4.72
CA CYS A 136 11.31 -11.23 -3.90
C CYS A 136 11.32 -12.74 -3.62
N LYS A 137 11.89 -13.54 -4.53
CA LYS A 137 12.05 -15.00 -4.38
C LYS A 137 13.34 -15.40 -3.66
N GLY A 138 14.19 -14.44 -3.30
CA GLY A 138 15.45 -14.70 -2.60
C GLY A 138 15.25 -15.33 -1.22
N ASN A 139 16.24 -16.10 -0.76
CA ASN A 139 16.16 -16.81 0.51
C ASN A 139 15.92 -15.91 1.73
N VAL A 140 16.52 -14.70 1.74
CA VAL A 140 16.34 -13.73 2.83
C VAL A 140 14.90 -13.22 2.88
N VAL A 141 14.38 -12.75 1.75
CA VAL A 141 13.00 -12.24 1.65
C VAL A 141 11.99 -13.34 1.99
N ARG A 142 12.24 -14.58 1.55
CA ARG A 142 11.40 -15.73 1.90
C ARG A 142 11.40 -16.03 3.41
N LYS A 143 12.58 -16.00 4.07
CA LYS A 143 12.68 -16.22 5.52
C LYS A 143 11.95 -15.12 6.31
N VAL A 144 12.21 -13.86 5.95
CA VAL A 144 11.53 -12.70 6.56
C VAL A 144 10.02 -12.79 6.33
N GLY A 145 9.61 -13.12 5.11
CA GLY A 145 8.20 -13.32 4.76
C GLY A 145 7.55 -14.45 5.55
N HIS A 146 8.24 -15.57 5.79
CA HIS A 146 7.69 -16.67 6.60
C HIS A 146 7.43 -16.26 8.05
N VAL A 147 8.24 -15.36 8.61
CA VAL A 147 8.00 -14.83 9.97
C VAL A 147 6.89 -13.78 9.94
N LEU A 148 6.97 -12.78 9.06
CA LEU A 148 6.03 -11.66 9.02
C LEU A 148 4.62 -12.08 8.64
N PHE A 149 4.48 -13.01 7.69
CA PHE A 149 3.18 -13.50 7.22
C PHE A 149 2.66 -14.69 8.03
N HIS A 150 3.26 -14.99 9.19
CA HIS A 150 2.66 -15.90 10.17
C HIS A 150 1.58 -15.15 10.99
N PRO A 151 0.43 -15.76 11.31
CA PRO A 151 -0.69 -15.07 11.97
C PRO A 151 -0.32 -14.33 13.26
N LEU A 152 0.48 -14.96 14.13
CA LEU A 152 0.87 -14.35 15.40
C LEU A 152 1.78 -13.11 15.23
N PRO A 153 2.92 -13.16 14.51
CA PRO A 153 3.70 -11.96 14.20
C PRO A 153 2.94 -10.89 13.43
N ALA A 154 2.09 -11.26 12.46
CA ALA A 154 1.28 -10.31 11.70
C ALA A 154 0.31 -9.53 12.61
N MET A 155 -0.37 -10.23 13.51
CA MET A 155 -1.26 -9.63 14.49
C MET A 155 -0.49 -8.76 15.49
N ALA A 156 0.65 -9.24 16.01
CA ALA A 156 1.49 -8.47 16.91
C ALA A 156 2.01 -7.17 16.24
N LEU A 157 2.47 -7.26 14.99
CA LEU A 157 2.90 -6.11 14.21
C LEU A 157 1.77 -5.10 14.03
N PHE A 158 0.56 -5.57 13.67
CA PHE A 158 -0.61 -4.70 13.51
C PHE A 158 -0.99 -3.99 14.81
N LEU A 159 -1.05 -4.71 15.93
CA LEU A 159 -1.37 -4.13 17.23
C LEU A 159 -0.31 -3.11 17.67
N VAL A 160 0.97 -3.46 17.58
CA VAL A 160 2.07 -2.53 17.95
C VAL A 160 2.02 -1.27 17.09
N THR A 161 1.87 -1.41 15.77
CA THR A 161 1.81 -0.27 14.85
C THR A 161 0.48 0.50 14.91
N SER A 162 -0.56 -0.03 15.53
CA SER A 162 -1.81 0.69 15.79
C SER A 162 -1.73 1.46 17.12
N ASP A 163 -1.23 0.80 18.16
CA ASP A 163 -1.42 1.24 19.54
C ASP A 163 -0.29 2.16 20.02
N ILE A 164 0.95 1.97 19.53
CA ILE A 164 2.08 2.81 19.95
C ILE A 164 1.85 4.29 19.60
N TRP A 165 1.18 4.56 18.48
CA TRP A 165 0.86 5.91 18.02
C TRP A 165 -0.42 6.49 18.64
N LEU A 166 -1.07 5.73 19.51
CA LEU A 166 -2.17 6.19 20.36
C LEU A 166 -1.66 6.78 21.67
N ILE A 167 -0.42 6.45 22.07
CA ILE A 167 0.20 6.98 23.29
C ILE A 167 0.39 8.49 23.11
N PRO A 168 -0.20 9.35 23.98
CA PRO A 168 -0.21 10.79 23.77
C PRO A 168 1.17 11.43 23.58
N SER A 169 2.17 11.01 24.36
CA SER A 169 3.54 11.54 24.27
C SER A 169 4.22 11.19 22.95
N VAL A 170 4.07 9.93 22.50
CA VAL A 170 4.62 9.44 21.22
C VAL A 170 3.90 10.11 20.06
N HIS A 171 2.57 10.21 20.15
CA HIS A 171 1.75 10.84 19.12
C HIS A 171 2.11 12.32 18.94
N PHE A 172 2.28 13.06 20.05
CA PHE A 172 2.66 14.46 20.01
C PHE A 172 4.05 14.65 19.38
N ALA A 173 5.01 13.78 19.71
CA ALA A 173 6.32 13.80 19.06
C ALA A 173 6.20 13.56 17.54
N ALA A 174 5.38 12.59 17.13
CA ALA A 174 5.13 12.31 15.71
C ALA A 174 4.44 13.47 14.98
N MET A 175 3.67 14.30 15.68
CA MET A 175 3.01 15.46 15.09
C MET A 175 3.92 16.66 14.86
N ILE A 176 5.04 16.75 15.59
CA ILE A 176 6.01 17.83 15.47
C ILE A 176 7.10 17.49 14.45
N ASP A 177 7.52 16.24 14.38
CA ASP A 177 8.56 15.78 13.46
C ASP A 177 7.97 15.14 12.20
N PRO A 178 8.14 15.76 11.01
CA PRO A 178 7.65 15.22 9.74
C PRO A 178 8.22 13.83 9.42
N THR A 179 9.44 13.52 9.87
CA THR A 179 10.08 12.22 9.65
C THR A 179 9.39 11.15 10.48
N LEU A 180 9.17 11.44 11.76
CA LEU A 180 8.47 10.52 12.66
C LEU A 180 7.01 10.34 12.25
N TYR A 181 6.36 11.39 11.73
CA TYR A 181 5.03 11.32 11.12
C TYR A 181 5.00 10.36 9.91
N ALA A 182 5.98 10.46 9.01
CA ALA A 182 6.10 9.57 7.87
C ALA A 182 6.35 8.11 8.30
N ILE A 183 7.18 7.90 9.34
CA ILE A 183 7.42 6.58 9.94
C ILE A 183 6.12 6.03 10.54
N MET A 184 5.35 6.85 11.26
CA MET A 184 4.04 6.48 11.77
C MET A 184 3.14 5.98 10.64
N ASN A 185 2.92 6.81 9.62
CA ASN A 185 2.06 6.47 8.49
C ASN A 185 2.51 5.18 7.77
N LEU A 186 3.80 5.06 7.48
CA LEU A 186 4.34 3.91 6.78
C LEU A 186 4.25 2.64 7.63
N SER A 187 4.48 2.73 8.94
CA SER A 187 4.36 1.60 9.86
C SER A 187 2.91 1.13 10.00
N CYS A 188 1.95 2.05 10.11
CA CYS A 188 0.52 1.71 10.15
C CYS A 188 0.07 1.04 8.83
N LEU A 189 0.49 1.59 7.68
CA LEU A 189 0.19 1.03 6.37
C LEU A 189 0.79 -0.38 6.22
N PHE A 190 2.06 -0.55 6.59
CA PHE A 190 2.75 -1.83 6.50
C PHE A 190 2.14 -2.88 7.43
N GLY A 191 1.89 -2.52 8.69
CA GLY A 191 1.24 -3.40 9.66
C GLY A 191 -0.16 -3.83 9.19
N GLY A 192 -0.95 -2.89 8.69
CA GLY A 192 -2.26 -3.15 8.09
C GLY A 192 -2.17 -4.11 6.90
N LEU A 193 -1.29 -3.84 5.94
CA LEU A 193 -1.11 -4.70 4.76
C LEU A 193 -0.72 -6.13 5.14
N VAL A 194 0.28 -6.29 6.01
CA VAL A 194 0.72 -7.63 6.45
C VAL A 194 -0.44 -8.36 7.13
N PHE A 195 -1.13 -7.72 8.06
CA PHE A 195 -2.25 -8.33 8.78
C PHE A 195 -3.39 -8.77 7.86
N TRP A 196 -3.90 -7.86 7.03
CA TRP A 196 -5.05 -8.16 6.18
C TRP A 196 -4.72 -9.17 5.08
N LEU A 197 -3.49 -9.18 4.56
CA LEU A 197 -3.04 -10.20 3.62
C LEU A 197 -2.93 -11.58 4.25
N VAL A 198 -2.61 -11.68 5.55
CA VAL A 198 -2.61 -12.96 6.26
C VAL A 198 -4.03 -13.41 6.61
N VAL A 199 -4.85 -12.49 7.14
CA VAL A 199 -6.23 -12.78 7.56
C VAL A 199 -7.10 -13.18 6.38
N LEU A 200 -6.92 -12.53 5.22
CA LEU A 200 -7.71 -12.77 4.03
C LEU A 200 -7.00 -13.65 2.99
N ASP A 201 -6.02 -14.45 3.40
CA ASP A 201 -5.36 -15.38 2.46
C ASP A 201 -6.38 -16.41 1.93
N PRO A 202 -6.70 -16.40 0.62
CA PRO A 202 -7.61 -17.35 0.01
C PRO A 202 -6.94 -18.70 -0.28
N ARG A 203 -5.60 -18.82 -0.11
CA ARG A 203 -4.88 -20.06 -0.41
C ARG A 203 -5.38 -21.17 0.52
N PRO A 204 -5.88 -22.28 -0.03
CA PRO A 204 -6.42 -23.36 0.79
C PRO A 204 -5.28 -24.14 1.45
N ALA A 205 -5.21 -24.11 2.78
CA ALA A 205 -4.47 -25.08 3.58
C ALA A 205 -5.17 -25.33 4.95
N PRO A 206 -5.78 -26.51 5.20
CA PRO A 206 -6.14 -27.59 4.27
C PRO A 206 -7.52 -27.36 3.61
N VAL A 207 -7.84 -28.20 2.61
CA VAL A 207 -9.06 -28.16 1.76
C VAL A 207 -10.37 -28.09 2.56
N SER A 208 -10.87 -26.87 2.73
CA SER A 208 -12.24 -26.58 3.16
C SER A 208 -13.20 -26.83 1.99
N ARG A 209 -14.29 -27.57 2.23
CA ARG A 209 -15.39 -27.78 1.27
C ARG A 209 -16.20 -26.51 0.97
N PHE A 210 -15.94 -25.42 1.69
CA PHE A 210 -16.66 -24.16 1.56
C PHE A 210 -15.77 -23.06 1.00
N SER A 211 -16.36 -22.26 0.11
CA SER A 211 -15.78 -21.04 -0.45
C SER A 211 -15.44 -20.02 0.66
N PHE A 212 -14.38 -19.24 0.47
CA PHE A 212 -13.90 -18.22 1.41
C PHE A 212 -15.02 -17.26 1.88
N LEU A 213 -15.92 -16.86 0.98
CA LEU A 213 -17.06 -15.99 1.30
C LEU A 213 -18.10 -16.65 2.20
N ALA A 214 -18.32 -17.97 2.07
CA ALA A 214 -19.25 -18.71 2.91
C ALA A 214 -18.77 -18.84 4.36
N ARG A 215 -17.44 -18.74 4.59
CA ARG A 215 -16.87 -18.67 5.94
C ARG A 215 -16.89 -17.27 6.54
N ALA A 216 -16.77 -16.24 5.70
CA ALA A 216 -16.79 -14.86 6.15
C ALA A 216 -18.21 -14.38 6.52
N ALA A 217 -19.24 -15.09 6.06
CA ALA A 217 -20.65 -14.81 6.32
C ALA A 217 -21.28 -15.71 7.41
N ALA A 218 -20.52 -16.65 7.98
CA ALA A 218 -20.94 -17.52 9.09
C ALA A 218 -20.38 -16.97 10.42
#